data_AF-A0AAD3D406-F1
#
_entry.id   AF-A0AAD3D406-F1
#
_cell.length_a   1.000
_cell.length_b   1.000
_cell.length_c   1.000
_cell.angle_alpha   90.00
_cell.angle_beta   90.00
_cell.angle_gamma   90.00
#
_symmetry.space_group_name_H-M   'P 1'
#
loop_
_entity.id
_entity.type
_entity.pdbx_description
1 polymer ?
#
loop_
_entity_poly.entity_id
_entity_poly.type
_entity_poly.pdbx_seq_one_letter_code
_entity_poly.pdbx_strand_id
1 'polypeptide(L)'
;MSGATCLLCGTRFFGKTEEVPGVFHVATKFFHLNFVPLYPKGSCLVIDKPMSPSTRGHVGVAIPLNKKSVGLAWARGLAWVTFVFSTVYTMGTSDGSEPQADDTSGSILQIVMLVSLVLALYLQLRKRTKHASYDRAIELCSHFNSEIRPIIERSVNEHFNKLESGRVPLQTTLEEVDDVFECTNKMHSKVGNINDTDRDIV
;
A
#
# COMPACT_ATOMS: atom_id res chain seq x y z
N MET A 1 5.66 -2.68 39.32
CA MET A 1 4.55 -2.13 38.49
C MET A 1 4.35 -3.10 37.34
N SER A 2 3.33 -3.98 37.42
CA SER A 2 3.06 -4.96 36.36
C SER A 2 2.42 -4.22 35.19
N GLY A 3 3.23 -3.79 34.22
CA GLY A 3 2.76 -3.19 32.99
C GLY A 3 2.05 -4.26 32.17
N ALA A 4 0.74 -4.39 32.32
CA ALA A 4 -0.06 -5.22 31.44
C ALA A 4 -0.01 -4.61 30.03
N THR A 5 0.88 -5.13 29.17
CA THR A 5 0.93 -4.75 27.77
C THR A 5 -0.35 -5.23 27.10
N CYS A 6 -1.31 -4.33 26.92
CA CYS A 6 -2.56 -4.62 26.23
C CYS A 6 -2.26 -4.90 24.76
N LEU A 7 -2.28 -6.18 24.38
CA LEU A 7 -2.11 -6.60 23.00
C LEU A 7 -3.38 -6.29 22.20
N LEU A 8 -3.31 -5.34 21.28
CA LEU A 8 -4.39 -5.01 20.35
C LEU A 8 -4.41 -6.06 19.22
N CYS A 9 -5.19 -7.11 19.40
CA CYS A 9 -5.46 -8.12 18.38
C CYS A 9 -6.79 -7.86 17.66
N GLY A 10 -6.81 -8.03 16.34
CA GLY A 10 -8.01 -7.85 15.55
C GLY A 10 -7.84 -8.28 14.10
N THR A 11 -8.89 -8.10 13.32
CA THR A 11 -8.84 -8.30 11.88
C THR A 11 -9.28 -7.04 11.16
N ARG A 12 -8.47 -6.58 10.22
CA ARG A 12 -8.77 -5.39 9.43
C ARG A 12 -8.49 -5.70 7.95
N PHE A 13 -9.26 -5.05 7.09
CA PHE A 13 -9.04 -5.10 5.65
C PHE A 13 -7.87 -4.19 5.28
N PHE A 14 -6.86 -4.76 4.62
CA PHE A 14 -5.70 -4.03 4.11
C PHE A 14 -5.48 -4.38 2.64
N GLY A 15 -4.84 -3.44 1.93
CA GLY A 15 -4.42 -3.64 0.55
C GLY A 15 -5.60 -3.71 -0.41
N LYS A 16 -6.12 -2.54 -0.81
CA LYS A 16 -7.01 -2.45 -1.96
C LYS A 16 -6.24 -2.87 -3.21
N THR A 17 -6.70 -3.93 -3.86
CA THR A 17 -6.15 -4.48 -5.10
C THR A 17 -7.29 -4.79 -6.04
N GLU A 18 -7.02 -4.85 -7.35
CA GLU A 18 -8.02 -5.20 -8.37
C GLU A 18 -9.32 -4.37 -8.24
N GLU A 19 -9.16 -3.08 -7.98
CA GLU A 19 -10.20 -2.07 -7.89
C GLU A 19 -10.72 -1.71 -9.28
N VAL A 20 -12.05 -1.75 -9.41
CA VAL A 20 -12.82 -1.14 -10.49
C VAL A 20 -13.46 0.11 -9.90
N PRO A 21 -12.93 1.31 -10.22
CA PRO A 21 -13.33 2.55 -9.56
C PRO A 21 -14.85 2.77 -9.56
N GLY A 22 -15.42 2.90 -8.37
CA GLY A 22 -16.84 3.17 -8.18
C GLY A 22 -17.76 1.96 -8.39
N VAL A 23 -17.21 0.75 -8.50
CA VAL A 23 -17.95 -0.52 -8.55
C VAL A 23 -17.57 -1.40 -7.36
N PHE A 24 -16.35 -1.93 -7.33
CA PHE A 24 -15.86 -2.79 -6.25
C PHE A 24 -14.33 -2.81 -6.17
N HIS A 25 -13.79 -3.27 -5.05
CA HIS A 25 -12.37 -3.55 -4.87
C HIS A 25 -12.13 -4.83 -4.08
N VAL A 26 -11.00 -5.50 -4.32
CA VAL A 26 -10.56 -6.64 -3.52
C VAL A 26 -9.74 -6.12 -2.34
N ALA A 27 -10.09 -6.53 -1.13
CA ALA A 27 -9.33 -6.24 0.08
C ALA A 27 -8.97 -7.54 0.79
N THR A 28 -7.75 -7.64 1.32
CA THR A 28 -7.33 -8.82 2.08
C THR A 28 -7.50 -8.58 3.57
N LYS A 29 -8.18 -9.50 4.25
CA LYS A 29 -8.36 -9.49 5.70
C LYS A 29 -7.10 -10.04 6.34
N PHE A 30 -6.36 -9.19 7.05
CA PHE A 30 -5.20 -9.61 7.83
C PHE A 30 -5.55 -9.73 9.30
N PHE A 31 -4.99 -10.74 9.94
CA PHE A 31 -4.85 -10.77 11.39
C PHE A 31 -3.70 -9.84 11.77
N HIS A 32 -3.98 -8.87 12.64
CA HIS A 32 -2.98 -7.94 13.13
C HIS A 32 -2.75 -8.12 14.63
N LEU A 33 -1.49 -7.99 15.02
CA LEU A 33 -1.07 -7.85 16.41
C LEU A 33 -0.26 -6.55 16.51
N ASN A 34 -0.70 -5.61 17.34
CA ASN A 34 -0.02 -4.31 17.51
C ASN A 34 0.26 -3.62 16.16
N PHE A 35 -0.74 -3.57 15.27
CA PHE A 35 -0.66 -2.97 13.93
C PHE A 35 0.23 -3.69 12.91
N VAL A 36 0.91 -4.78 13.28
CA VAL A 36 1.69 -5.60 12.34
C VAL A 36 0.76 -6.67 11.72
N PRO A 37 0.57 -6.67 10.38
CA PRO A 37 -0.20 -7.70 9.71
C PRO A 37 0.60 -9.01 9.69
N LEU A 38 0.19 -9.98 10.50
CA LEU A 38 0.92 -11.26 10.66
C LEU A 38 0.50 -12.30 9.65
N TYR A 39 -0.80 -12.48 9.45
CA TYR A 39 -1.31 -13.59 8.65
C TYR A 39 -2.54 -13.20 7.82
N PRO A 40 -2.55 -13.45 6.49
CA PRO A 40 -3.72 -13.24 5.66
C PRO A 40 -4.78 -14.30 5.99
N LYS A 41 -5.96 -13.88 6.47
CA LYS A 41 -7.08 -14.79 6.76
C LYS A 41 -7.96 -15.08 5.55
N GLY A 42 -7.98 -14.21 4.56
CA GLY A 42 -8.80 -14.35 3.36
C GLY A 42 -8.89 -13.05 2.57
N SER A 43 -9.31 -13.13 1.32
CA SER A 43 -9.62 -11.95 0.50
C SER A 43 -11.14 -11.80 0.40
N CYS A 44 -11.60 -10.55 0.44
CA CYS A 44 -13.01 -10.21 0.31
C CYS A 44 -13.17 -9.17 -0.79
N LEU A 45 -14.22 -9.32 -1.59
CA LEU A 45 -14.60 -8.35 -2.60
C LEU A 45 -15.63 -7.39 -2.01
N VAL A 46 -15.25 -6.13 -1.90
CA VAL A 46 -16.00 -5.07 -1.23
C VAL A 46 -16.64 -4.19 -2.29
N ILE A 47 -17.96 -4.08 -2.26
CA ILE A 47 -18.72 -3.20 -3.15
C ILE A 47 -18.65 -1.76 -2.60
N ASP A 48 -18.19 -0.81 -3.42
CA ASP A 48 -18.02 0.59 -2.97
C ASP A 48 -19.34 1.35 -2.87
N LYS A 49 -20.35 0.94 -3.65
CA LYS A 49 -21.69 1.55 -3.63
C LYS A 49 -22.70 0.65 -2.90
N PRO A 50 -23.42 1.18 -1.89
CA PRO A 50 -24.53 0.44 -1.31
C PRO A 50 -25.62 0.27 -2.36
N MET A 51 -25.84 -0.97 -2.83
CA MET A 51 -26.88 -1.29 -3.82
C MET A 51 -28.30 -1.19 -3.26
N SER A 52 -28.47 -1.14 -1.94
CA SER A 52 -29.77 -0.98 -1.30
C SER A 52 -29.65 -0.12 -0.03
N PRO A 53 -30.61 0.80 0.22
CA PRO A 53 -30.66 1.58 1.46
C PRO A 53 -30.90 0.72 2.72
N SER A 54 -31.36 -0.53 2.57
CA SER A 54 -31.58 -1.46 3.69
C SER A 54 -30.33 -2.26 4.10
N THR A 55 -29.26 -2.26 3.30
CA THR A 55 -28.05 -3.05 3.58
C THR A 55 -27.02 -2.19 4.30
N ARG A 56 -27.18 -2.04 5.61
CA ARG A 56 -26.12 -1.49 6.50
C ARG A 56 -25.00 -2.51 6.64
N GLY A 57 -24.12 -2.57 5.65
CA GLY A 57 -22.94 -3.41 5.70
C GLY A 57 -22.26 -3.51 4.34
N HIS A 58 -20.94 -3.38 4.33
CA HIS A 58 -20.12 -3.71 3.17
C HIS A 58 -20.31 -5.20 2.88
N VAL A 59 -21.08 -5.56 1.85
CA VAL A 59 -21.25 -6.96 1.45
C VAL A 59 -19.92 -7.42 0.87
N GLY A 60 -19.21 -8.25 1.65
CA GLY A 60 -17.92 -8.81 1.29
C GLY A 60 -18.07 -10.24 0.81
N VAL A 61 -17.86 -10.51 -0.48
CA VAL A 61 -17.81 -11.90 -0.98
C VAL A 61 -16.41 -12.45 -0.76
N ALA A 62 -16.29 -13.58 -0.05
CA ALA A 62 -15.01 -14.23 0.18
C ALA A 62 -14.46 -14.85 -1.12
N ILE A 63 -13.21 -14.55 -1.45
CA ILE A 63 -12.52 -15.04 -2.66
C ILE A 63 -11.27 -15.81 -2.21
N PRO A 64 -10.87 -16.88 -2.94
CA PRO A 64 -9.59 -17.54 -2.73
C PRO A 64 -8.43 -16.54 -2.74
N LEU A 65 -7.46 -16.77 -1.84
CA LEU A 65 -6.32 -15.87 -1.66
C LEU A 65 -5.51 -15.72 -2.96
N ASN A 66 -5.38 -14.49 -3.44
CA ASN A 66 -4.48 -14.18 -4.55
C ASN A 66 -3.03 -14.10 -4.05
N LYS A 67 -2.20 -15.06 -4.45
CA LYS A 67 -0.77 -15.15 -4.08
C LYS A 67 0.00 -13.86 -4.38
N LYS A 68 -0.37 -13.11 -5.43
CA LYS A 68 0.26 -11.83 -5.79
C LYS A 68 0.03 -10.76 -4.73
N SER A 69 -1.19 -10.67 -4.22
CA SER A 69 -1.56 -9.70 -3.19
C SER A 69 -0.89 -10.04 -1.86
N VAL A 70 -0.86 -11.33 -1.49
CA VAL A 70 -0.15 -11.81 -0.30
C VAL A 70 1.35 -11.51 -0.39
N GLY A 71 2.00 -11.86 -1.51
CA GLY A 71 3.43 -11.60 -1.70
C GLY A 71 3.78 -10.11 -1.61
N LEU A 72 2.95 -9.25 -2.19
CA LEU A 72 3.15 -7.79 -2.11
C LEU A 72 2.98 -7.26 -0.68
N ALA A 73 2.01 -7.79 0.08
CA ALA A 73 1.83 -7.42 1.49
C ALA A 73 3.03 -7.86 2.35
N TRP A 74 3.53 -9.07 2.14
CA TRP A 74 4.74 -9.56 2.83
C TRP A 74 5.99 -8.77 2.44
N ALA A 75 6.17 -8.43 1.17
CA ALA A 75 7.29 -7.60 0.72
C ALA A 75 7.29 -6.23 1.39
N ARG A 76 6.12 -5.59 1.52
CA ARG A 76 5.97 -4.32 2.28
C ARG A 76 6.29 -4.51 3.76
N GLY A 77 5.76 -5.56 4.37
CA GLY A 77 6.00 -5.87 5.79
C GLY A 77 7.48 -6.10 6.08
N LEU A 78 8.14 -6.95 5.27
CA LEU A 78 9.56 -7.23 5.40
C LEU A 78 10.43 -6.00 5.18
N ALA A 79 10.13 -5.16 4.19
CA ALA A 79 10.90 -3.94 3.95
C ALA A 79 10.85 -2.96 5.13
N TRP A 80 9.69 -2.83 5.79
CA TRP A 80 9.58 -2.03 7.01
C TRP A 80 10.31 -2.68 8.19
N VAL A 81 10.20 -3.99 8.34
CA VAL A 81 10.91 -4.73 9.40
C VAL A 81 12.42 -4.59 9.23
N THR A 82 12.97 -4.82 8.04
CA THR A 82 14.41 -4.69 7.79
C THR A 82 14.91 -3.28 8.03
N PHE A 83 14.14 -2.26 7.62
CA PHE A 83 14.45 -0.86 7.91
C PHE A 83 14.53 -0.59 9.41
N VAL A 84 13.49 -0.94 10.18
CA VAL A 84 13.44 -0.70 11.64
C VAL A 84 14.57 -1.45 12.36
N PHE A 85 14.79 -2.72 12.03
CA PHE A 85 15.87 -3.52 12.64
C PHE A 85 17.26 -2.93 12.33
N SER A 86 17.50 -2.51 11.09
CA SER A 86 18.76 -1.88 10.70
C SER A 86 18.98 -0.57 11.46
N THR A 87 17.95 0.27 11.58
CA THR A 87 18.04 1.53 12.33
C THR A 87 18.35 1.29 13.81
N VAL A 88 17.64 0.36 14.46
CA VAL A 88 17.87 0.03 15.88
C VAL A 88 19.29 -0.53 16.08
N TYR A 89 19.76 -1.40 15.17
CA TYR A 89 21.11 -1.95 15.23
C TYR A 89 22.18 -0.85 15.17
N THR A 90 22.04 0.11 14.24
CA THR A 90 22.99 1.23 14.12
C THR A 90 22.98 2.17 15.33
N MET A 91 21.83 2.34 16.00
CA MET A 91 21.74 3.14 17.23
C MET A 91 22.34 2.43 18.44
N GLY A 92 22.33 1.10 18.48
CA GLY A 92 22.95 0.34 19.56
C GLY A 92 24.48 0.30 19.50
N THR A 93 25.05 0.53 18.32
CA THR A 93 26.50 0.49 18.11
C THR A 93 27.20 1.85 18.31
N SER A 94 26.46 2.93 18.56
CA SER A 94 27.06 4.27 18.74
C SER A 94 27.67 4.51 20.12
N ASP A 95 27.49 3.62 21.09
CA ASP A 95 28.06 3.73 22.43
C ASP A 95 29.48 3.13 22.49
N GLY A 96 30.46 3.87 21.97
CA GLY A 96 31.79 3.93 22.60
C GLY A 96 32.87 2.89 22.26
N SER A 97 32.71 2.03 21.24
CA SER A 97 33.83 1.18 20.79
C SER A 97 34.76 1.94 19.84
N GLU A 98 36.06 2.02 20.16
CA GLU A 98 37.11 2.62 19.32
C GLU A 98 37.00 2.14 17.85
N PRO A 99 37.19 3.04 16.86
CA PRO A 99 37.07 2.70 15.45
C PRO A 99 38.25 1.81 15.03
N GLN A 100 38.06 0.50 15.14
CA GLN A 100 39.04 -0.48 14.67
C GLN A 100 38.82 -0.77 13.18
N ALA A 101 39.53 0.01 12.34
CA ALA A 101 40.01 -0.18 10.95
C ALA A 101 39.19 -0.92 9.85
N ASP A 102 38.02 -1.48 10.12
CA ASP A 102 37.19 -2.16 9.12
C ASP A 102 35.99 -1.26 8.72
N ASP A 103 36.31 -0.06 8.20
CA ASP A 103 35.38 0.98 7.69
C ASP A 103 34.37 0.48 6.63
N THR A 104 34.57 -0.72 6.10
CA THR A 104 33.71 -1.33 5.10
C THR A 104 32.36 -1.75 5.68
N SER A 105 32.31 -2.14 6.97
CA SER A 105 31.10 -2.70 7.59
C SER A 105 30.00 -1.66 7.84
N GLY A 106 30.36 -0.45 8.28
CA GLY A 106 29.41 0.64 8.53
C GLY A 106 28.74 1.15 7.25
N SER A 107 29.53 1.23 6.16
CA SER A 107 29.04 1.69 4.85
C SER A 107 27.98 0.75 4.26
N ILE A 108 28.16 -0.57 4.43
CA ILE A 108 27.20 -1.58 3.94
C ILE A 108 25.84 -1.44 4.64
N LEU A 109 25.82 -1.25 5.96
CA LEU A 109 24.58 -1.12 6.72
C LEU A 109 23.78 0.12 6.34
N GLN A 110 24.44 1.26 6.11
CA GLN A 110 23.79 2.47 5.62
C GLN A 110 23.15 2.28 4.25
N ILE A 111 23.84 1.59 3.34
CA ILE A 111 23.31 1.26 2.00
C ILE A 111 22.06 0.36 2.15
N VAL A 112 22.12 -0.68 2.98
CA VAL A 112 20.99 -1.60 3.22
C VAL A 112 19.77 -0.86 3.78
N MET A 113 19.99 0.07 4.71
CA MET A 113 18.93 0.92 5.27
C MET A 113 18.27 1.79 4.19
N LEU A 114 19.06 2.48 3.36
CA LEU A 114 18.56 3.33 2.27
C LEU A 114 17.80 2.51 1.22
N VAL A 115 18.36 1.37 0.80
CA VAL A 115 17.71 0.48 -0.17
C VAL A 115 16.39 -0.06 0.38
N SER A 116 16.35 -0.47 1.65
CA SER A 116 15.12 -0.96 2.29
C SER A 116 14.05 0.14 2.36
N LEU A 117 14.42 1.38 2.71
CA LEU A 117 13.52 2.52 2.76
C LEU A 117 12.96 2.85 1.37
N VAL A 118 13.83 2.95 0.37
CA VAL A 118 13.42 3.22 -1.02
C VAL A 118 12.51 2.11 -1.53
N LEU A 119 12.82 0.85 -1.25
CA LEU A 119 11.97 -0.28 -1.64
C LEU A 119 10.61 -0.25 -0.93
N ALA A 120 10.58 0.03 0.37
CA ALA A 120 9.33 0.15 1.13
C ALA A 120 8.44 1.26 0.56
N LEU A 121 9.03 2.45 0.33
CA LEU A 121 8.34 3.58 -0.28
C LEU A 121 7.88 3.26 -1.71
N TYR A 122 8.74 2.66 -2.52
CA TYR A 122 8.39 2.24 -3.89
C TYR A 122 7.20 1.28 -3.90
N LEU A 123 7.22 0.25 -3.06
CA LEU A 123 6.12 -0.72 -2.96
C LEU A 123 4.82 -0.11 -2.41
N GLN A 124 4.91 0.97 -1.64
CA GLN A 124 3.76 1.68 -1.07
C GLN A 124 3.19 2.73 -2.03
N LEU A 125 4.06 3.42 -2.77
CA LEU A 125 3.71 4.47 -3.74
C LEU A 125 3.32 3.91 -5.10
N ARG A 126 3.70 2.67 -5.45
CA ARG A 126 3.31 2.03 -6.72
C ARG A 126 1.83 1.62 -6.72
N LYS A 127 0.97 2.62 -6.87
CA LYS A 127 -0.50 2.49 -7.01
C LYS A 127 -0.92 1.77 -8.30
N ARG A 128 -0.02 1.62 -9.28
CA ARG A 128 -0.26 0.95 -10.57
C ARG A 128 -0.69 -0.53 -10.47
N THR A 129 -0.61 -1.13 -9.29
CA THR A 129 -1.09 -2.51 -9.03
C THR A 129 -2.54 -2.56 -8.52
N LYS A 130 -3.21 -1.40 -8.41
CA LYS A 130 -4.55 -1.31 -7.84
C LYS A 130 -5.66 -1.62 -8.83
N HIS A 131 -5.50 -1.37 -10.12
CA HIS A 131 -6.60 -1.56 -11.08
C HIS A 131 -6.71 -2.99 -11.61
N ALA A 132 -7.95 -3.49 -11.69
CA ALA A 132 -8.24 -4.75 -12.36
C ALA A 132 -8.24 -4.57 -13.90
N SER A 133 -7.68 -5.54 -14.63
CA SER A 133 -7.94 -5.66 -16.07
C SER A 133 -9.42 -5.99 -16.31
N TYR A 134 -9.96 -5.68 -17.49
CA TYR A 134 -11.33 -6.02 -17.88
C TYR A 134 -11.63 -7.51 -17.67
N ASP A 135 -10.78 -8.39 -18.22
CA ASP A 135 -10.95 -9.84 -18.10
C ASP A 135 -10.99 -10.29 -16.63
N ARG A 136 -10.12 -9.69 -15.80
CA ARG A 136 -10.06 -9.96 -14.38
C ARG A 136 -11.30 -9.44 -13.64
N ALA A 137 -11.79 -8.27 -14.00
CA ALA A 137 -13.01 -7.70 -13.42
C ALA A 137 -14.23 -8.59 -13.72
N ILE A 138 -14.35 -9.12 -14.94
CA ILE A 138 -15.40 -10.06 -15.33
C ILE A 138 -15.24 -11.40 -14.61
N GLU A 139 -14.02 -11.93 -14.47
CA GLU A 139 -13.75 -13.13 -13.68
C GLU A 139 -14.20 -12.93 -12.22
N LEU A 140 -13.90 -11.78 -11.61
CA LEU A 140 -14.34 -11.45 -10.26
C LEU A 140 -15.87 -11.32 -10.15
N CYS A 141 -16.54 -10.86 -11.21
CA CYS A 141 -18.00 -10.79 -11.25
C CYS A 141 -18.67 -12.17 -11.13
N SER A 142 -17.99 -13.22 -11.59
CA SER A 142 -18.50 -14.59 -11.53
C SER A 142 -18.66 -15.14 -10.10
N HIS A 143 -17.98 -14.53 -9.12
CA HIS A 143 -18.08 -14.92 -7.71
C HIS A 143 -19.33 -14.35 -7.00
N PHE A 144 -20.06 -13.41 -7.62
CA PHE A 144 -21.28 -12.88 -7.04
C PHE A 144 -22.49 -13.79 -7.25
N ASN A 145 -23.47 -13.66 -6.35
CA ASN A 145 -24.77 -14.31 -6.49
C ASN A 145 -25.45 -13.91 -7.81
N SER A 146 -26.24 -14.84 -8.37
CA SER A 146 -26.95 -14.66 -9.65
C SER A 146 -27.84 -13.42 -9.69
N GLU A 147 -28.39 -12.99 -8.56
CA GLU A 147 -29.24 -11.80 -8.45
C GLU A 147 -28.47 -10.48 -8.64
N ILE A 148 -27.26 -10.39 -8.07
CA ILE A 148 -26.46 -9.15 -8.03
C ILE A 148 -25.51 -9.06 -9.22
N ARG A 149 -25.04 -10.21 -9.69
CA ARG A 149 -24.11 -10.36 -10.82
C ARG A 149 -24.45 -9.50 -12.04
N PRO A 150 -25.67 -9.51 -12.63
CA PRO A 150 -25.95 -8.74 -13.84
C PRO A 150 -25.88 -7.22 -13.61
N ILE A 151 -26.15 -6.74 -12.40
CA ILE A 151 -26.07 -5.31 -12.04
C ILE A 151 -24.61 -4.88 -12.00
N ILE A 152 -23.74 -5.71 -11.41
CA ILE A 152 -22.31 -5.45 -11.32
C ILE A 152 -21.66 -5.55 -12.70
N GLU A 153 -21.96 -6.59 -13.48
CA GLU A 153 -21.43 -6.74 -14.84
C GLU A 153 -21.80 -5.55 -15.72
N ARG A 154 -23.03 -5.04 -15.64
CA ARG A 154 -23.43 -3.80 -16.33
C ARG A 154 -22.60 -2.60 -15.89
N SER A 155 -22.38 -2.44 -14.58
CA SER A 155 -21.59 -1.32 -14.03
C SER A 155 -20.12 -1.39 -14.45
N VAL A 156 -19.54 -2.60 -14.50
CA VAL A 156 -18.19 -2.85 -14.99
C VAL A 156 -18.10 -2.51 -16.49
N ASN A 157 -19.00 -3.05 -17.31
CA ASN A 157 -19.02 -2.78 -18.75
C ASN A 157 -19.20 -1.29 -19.05
N GLU A 158 -20.09 -0.60 -18.33
CA GLU A 158 -20.24 0.85 -18.45
C GLU A 158 -18.95 1.60 -18.09
N HIS A 159 -18.23 1.17 -17.05
CA HIS A 159 -16.95 1.78 -16.67
C HIS A 159 -15.91 1.63 -17.80
N PHE A 160 -15.71 0.43 -18.31
CA PHE A 160 -14.75 0.17 -19.37
C PHE A 160 -15.14 0.79 -20.72
N ASN A 161 -16.43 0.78 -21.08
CA ASN A 161 -16.92 1.50 -22.27
C ASN A 161 -16.70 3.01 -22.16
N LYS A 162 -16.82 3.59 -20.96
CA LYS A 162 -16.49 5.01 -20.73
C LYS A 162 -14.98 5.27 -20.87
N LEU A 163 -14.13 4.34 -20.45
CA LEU A 163 -12.68 4.41 -20.65
C LEU A 163 -12.31 4.33 -22.14
N GLU A 164 -12.92 3.40 -22.90
CA GLU A 164 -12.67 3.25 -24.34
C GLU A 164 -13.21 4.43 -25.17
N SER A 165 -14.35 5.00 -24.78
CA SER A 165 -14.96 6.13 -25.50
C SER A 165 -14.30 7.49 -25.21
N GLY A 166 -13.19 7.51 -24.45
CA GLY A 166 -12.48 8.74 -24.09
C GLY A 166 -13.30 9.74 -23.26
N ARG A 167 -14.44 9.30 -22.72
CA ARG A 167 -15.41 10.14 -21.97
C ARG A 167 -15.17 10.15 -20.47
N VAL A 168 -14.30 9.28 -19.96
CA VAL A 168 -13.62 9.56 -18.69
C VAL A 168 -12.34 10.28 -19.07
N PRO A 169 -12.12 11.53 -18.63
CA PRO A 169 -10.81 12.10 -18.82
C PRO A 169 -9.81 11.18 -18.13
N LEU A 170 -8.72 10.86 -18.82
CA LEU A 170 -7.46 10.36 -18.24
C LEU A 170 -6.90 11.34 -17.17
N GLN A 171 -7.71 12.22 -16.58
CA GLN A 171 -7.33 13.13 -15.52
C GLN A 171 -7.04 12.40 -14.22
N THR A 172 -7.75 11.33 -13.86
CA THR A 172 -7.34 10.57 -12.65
C THR A 172 -5.96 9.93 -12.81
N THR A 173 -5.48 9.74 -14.04
CA THR A 173 -4.13 9.22 -14.32
C THR A 173 -3.08 10.30 -14.58
N LEU A 174 -3.47 11.54 -14.91
CA LEU A 174 -2.52 12.65 -15.14
C LEU A 174 -2.42 13.59 -13.92
N GLU A 175 -3.52 13.90 -13.21
CA GLU A 175 -3.45 14.57 -11.88
C GLU A 175 -2.63 13.74 -10.88
N GLU A 176 -2.65 12.41 -10.97
CA GLU A 176 -1.89 11.55 -10.05
C GLU A 176 -0.39 11.46 -10.41
N VAL A 177 -0.02 11.79 -11.67
CA VAL A 177 1.38 11.97 -12.08
C VAL A 177 1.85 13.37 -11.69
N ASP A 178 0.99 14.37 -11.84
CA ASP A 178 1.27 15.76 -11.44
C ASP A 178 1.39 15.87 -9.91
N ASP A 179 0.56 15.20 -9.10
CA ASP A 179 0.68 15.14 -7.64
C ASP A 179 2.00 14.51 -7.17
N VAL A 180 2.46 13.47 -7.89
CA VAL A 180 3.75 12.82 -7.61
C VAL A 180 4.92 13.71 -8.03
N PHE A 181 4.81 14.39 -9.18
CA PHE A 181 5.80 15.37 -9.64
C PHE A 181 5.86 16.60 -8.72
N GLU A 182 4.72 17.09 -8.23
CA GLU A 182 4.62 18.22 -7.32
C GLU A 182 5.18 17.87 -5.93
N CYS A 183 4.89 16.67 -5.41
CA CYS A 183 5.56 16.17 -4.19
C CYS A 183 7.08 16.07 -4.36
N THR A 184 7.56 15.61 -5.53
CA THR A 184 9.00 15.47 -5.80
C THR A 184 9.68 16.83 -5.92
N ASN A 185 9.06 17.80 -6.62
CA ASN A 185 9.56 19.16 -6.74
C ASN A 185 9.56 19.91 -5.41
N LYS A 186 8.54 19.71 -4.57
CA LYS A 186 8.48 20.30 -3.23
C LYS A 186 9.58 19.77 -2.30
N MET A 187 9.99 18.50 -2.45
CA MET A 187 11.14 17.95 -1.74
C MET A 187 12.46 18.54 -2.24
N HIS A 188 12.65 18.67 -3.57
CA HIS A 188 13.85 19.29 -4.14
C HIS A 188 14.01 20.77 -3.76
N SER A 189 12.92 21.54 -3.74
CA SER A 189 12.92 22.94 -3.30
C SER A 189 13.32 23.09 -1.82
N LYS A 190 12.91 22.16 -0.96
CA LYS A 190 13.22 22.21 0.48
C LYS A 190 14.67 21.82 0.79
N VAL A 191 15.30 20.99 -0.04
CA VAL A 191 16.72 20.62 0.09
C VAL A 191 17.64 21.76 -0.37
N GLY A 192 17.24 22.56 -1.36
CA GLY A 192 18.01 23.74 -1.80
C GLY A 192 18.11 24.83 -0.74
N ASN A 193 17.07 25.00 0.09
CA ASN A 193 17.02 26.09 1.09
C ASN A 193 17.85 25.83 2.35
N ILE A 194 18.29 24.58 2.59
CA ILE A 194 19.12 24.24 3.76
C ILE A 194 20.58 24.68 3.55
N ASN A 195 21.03 24.80 2.30
CA ASN A 195 22.40 25.20 1.98
C ASN A 195 22.64 26.72 2.03
N ASP A 196 21.58 27.53 2.02
CA ASP A 196 21.69 29.00 2.14
C ASP A 196 21.58 29.50 3.59
N THR A 197 21.04 28.69 4.51
CA THR A 197 20.91 29.13 5.92
C THR A 197 22.22 28.99 6.72
N ASP A 198 23.25 28.36 6.16
CA ASP A 198 24.56 28.15 6.81
C ASP A 198 25.64 29.16 6.35
N ARG A 199 25.25 30.18 5.55
CA ARG A 199 26.15 31.28 5.14
C ARG A 199 25.98 32.58 5.92
N ASP A 200 24.97 32.67 6.78
CA ASP A 200 24.68 33.88 7.55
C ASP A 200 25.13 33.78 9.03
N ILE A 201 25.94 32.77 9.37
CA ILE A 201 26.56 32.60 10.70
C ILE A 201 28.10 32.61 10.56
N VAL A 202 28.65 33.70 10.02
CA VAL A 202 30.05 34.11 10.22
C VAL A 202 30.11 35.63 10.35
#